data_AF-W6MNZ4-F1
#
_entry.id   AF-W6MNZ4-F1
#
_cell.length_a   1.000
_cell.length_b   1.000
_cell.length_c   1.000
_cell.angle_alpha   90.00
_cell.angle_beta   90.00
_cell.angle_gamma   90.00
#
_symmetry.space_group_name_H-M   'P 1'
#
loop_
_entity.id
_entity.type
_entity.pdbx_description
1 polymer ?
#
loop_
_entity_poly.entity_id
_entity_poly.type
_entity_poly.pdbx_seq_one_letter_code
_entity_poly.pdbx_strand_id
1 'polypeptide(L)'
;TPDKMSNLWSLDNPVFTDFAFYAGVLAAKVLIMAPLTGYYRMSRKAFANPEDAKAYGAKDPKGNEDVERVRRAHQNDLENIP
;
A
#
# COMPACT_ATOMS: atom_id res chain seq x y z
N THR A 1 -23.89 16.03 -25.81
CA THR A 1 -22.90 16.54 -26.78
C THR A 1 -21.53 16.03 -26.38
N PRO A 2 -20.67 15.66 -27.34
CA PRO A 2 -19.28 15.21 -27.08
C PRO A 2 -18.50 16.21 -26.19
N ASP A 3 -18.87 17.48 -26.24
CA ASP A 3 -18.31 18.58 -25.46
C ASP A 3 -18.59 18.52 -23.94
N LYS A 4 -19.64 17.81 -23.50
CA LYS A 4 -19.85 17.54 -22.07
C LYS A 4 -18.96 16.41 -21.55
N MET A 5 -18.50 15.52 -22.44
CA MET A 5 -17.73 14.33 -22.10
C MET A 5 -16.23 14.65 -22.01
N SER A 6 -15.73 15.53 -22.88
CA SER A 6 -14.37 16.08 -22.83
C SER A 6 -14.08 16.78 -21.50
N ASN A 7 -15.09 17.42 -20.90
CA ASN A 7 -14.97 18.13 -19.63
C ASN A 7 -15.00 17.23 -18.39
N LEU A 8 -15.25 15.91 -18.51
CA LEU A 8 -15.34 15.02 -17.34
C LEU A 8 -13.97 14.76 -16.70
N TRP A 9 -12.92 14.65 -17.50
CA TRP A 9 -11.55 14.35 -17.05
C TRP A 9 -10.64 15.60 -17.00
N SER A 10 -11.23 16.79 -17.10
CA SER A 10 -10.49 18.06 -16.99
C SER A 10 -10.34 18.46 -15.53
N LEU A 11 -9.20 19.06 -15.18
CA LEU A 11 -8.98 19.67 -13.87
C LEU A 11 -9.85 20.93 -13.64
N ASP A 12 -10.48 21.45 -14.70
CA ASP A 12 -11.49 22.50 -14.59
C ASP A 12 -12.81 21.98 -13.99
N ASN A 13 -13.03 20.66 -14.03
CA ASN A 13 -14.17 20.03 -13.36
C ASN A 13 -13.81 19.79 -11.89
N PRO A 14 -14.44 20.51 -10.93
CA PRO A 14 -14.10 20.39 -9.51
C PRO A 14 -14.29 18.97 -8.99
N VAL A 15 -15.28 18.22 -9.51
CA VAL A 15 -15.53 16.83 -9.10
C VAL A 15 -14.37 15.92 -9.49
N PHE A 16 -13.82 16.10 -10.69
CA PHE A 16 -12.68 15.29 -11.14
C PHE A 16 -11.40 15.70 -10.41
N THR A 17 -11.20 16.98 -10.15
CA THR A 17 -10.05 17.48 -9.40
C THR A 17 -10.02 16.93 -7.98
N ASP A 18 -11.15 16.97 -7.28
CA ASP A 18 -11.28 16.38 -5.95
C ASP A 18 -11.03 14.87 -5.99
N PHE A 19 -11.65 14.17 -6.95
CA PHE A 19 -11.43 12.74 -7.15
C PHE A 19 -9.94 12.42 -7.38
N ALA A 20 -9.27 13.13 -8.30
CA ALA A 20 -7.87 12.91 -8.63
C ALA A 20 -6.94 13.18 -7.43
N PHE A 21 -7.24 14.21 -6.63
CA PHE A 21 -6.50 14.50 -5.41
C PHE A 21 -6.62 13.36 -4.39
N TYR A 22 -7.84 12.94 -4.05
CA TYR A 22 -8.06 11.87 -3.09
C TYR A 22 -7.55 10.50 -3.60
N ALA A 23 -7.74 10.20 -4.88
CA ALA A 23 -7.17 9.02 -5.52
C ALA A 23 -5.63 9.03 -5.41
N GLY A 24 -4.98 10.17 -5.65
CA GLY A 24 -3.54 10.33 -5.47
C GLY A 24 -3.09 10.09 -4.03
N VAL A 25 -3.82 10.62 -3.04
CA VAL A 25 -3.54 10.40 -1.60
C VAL A 25 -3.68 8.92 -1.25
N LEU A 26 -4.73 8.24 -1.72
CA LEU A 26 -4.96 6.82 -1.48
C LEU A 26 -3.89 5.96 -2.16
N ALA A 27 -3.51 6.27 -3.40
CA ALA A 27 -2.43 5.59 -4.11
C ALA A 27 -1.09 5.74 -3.35
N ALA A 28 -0.78 6.95 -2.87
CA ALA A 28 0.41 7.17 -2.05
C ALA A 28 0.38 6.34 -0.76
N LYS A 29 -0.77 6.24 -0.10
CA LYS A 29 -0.95 5.39 1.08
C LYS A 29 -0.68 3.91 0.77
N VAL A 30 -1.21 3.36 -0.33
CA VAL A 30 -0.93 1.98 -0.75
C VAL A 30 0.57 1.78 -0.98
N LEU A 31 1.24 2.71 -1.66
CA LEU A 31 2.68 2.64 -1.89
C LEU A 31 3.49 2.67 -0.59
N ILE A 32 3.04 3.41 0.45
CA ILE A 32 3.69 3.48 1.77
C ILE A 32 3.53 2.17 2.56
N MET A 33 2.48 1.37 2.31
CA MET A 33 2.27 0.12 3.05
C MET A 33 3.35 -0.95 2.77
N ALA A 34 3.95 -0.96 1.58
CA ALA A 34 5.05 -1.86 1.25
C ALA A 34 6.33 -1.62 2.09
N PRO A 35 6.94 -0.41 2.12
CA PRO A 35 8.10 -0.14 2.97
C PRO A 35 7.76 -0.25 4.46
N LEU A 36 6.53 0.08 4.88
CA LEU A 36 6.11 -0.14 6.27
C LEU A 36 6.14 -1.63 6.65
N THR A 37 5.68 -2.51 5.76
CA THR A 37 5.80 -3.97 5.96
C THR A 37 7.28 -4.37 6.10
N GLY A 38 8.16 -3.86 5.23
CA GLY A 38 9.61 -4.10 5.29
C GLY A 38 10.23 -3.64 6.61
N TYR A 39 9.83 -2.49 7.13
CA TYR A 39 10.26 -1.97 8.43
C TYR A 39 9.91 -2.92 9.58
N TYR A 40 8.68 -3.45 9.61
CA TYR A 40 8.29 -4.42 10.64
C TYR A 40 9.03 -5.76 10.48
N ARG A 41 9.28 -6.21 9.25
CA ARG A 41 10.09 -7.42 9.01
C ARG A 41 11.50 -7.28 9.59
N MET A 42 12.14 -6.13 9.34
CA MET A 42 13.48 -5.85 9.83
C MET A 42 13.53 -5.69 11.36
N SER A 43 12.64 -4.88 11.92
CA SER A 43 12.62 -4.60 13.37
C SER A 43 12.23 -5.80 14.23
N ARG A 44 11.35 -6.67 13.72
CA ARG A 44 10.91 -7.90 14.40
C ARG A 44 11.74 -9.13 14.03
N LYS A 45 12.69 -8.99 13.10
CA LYS A 45 13.45 -10.11 12.49
C LYS A 45 12.54 -11.24 12.01
N ALA A 46 11.42 -10.86 11.40
CA ALA A 46 10.37 -11.78 10.95
C ALA A 46 10.29 -11.74 9.42
N PHE A 47 10.96 -12.70 8.78
CA PHE A 47 11.09 -12.77 7.33
C PHE A 47 10.25 -13.91 6.77
N ALA A 48 9.65 -13.72 5.59
CA ALA A 48 8.83 -14.74 4.94
C ALA A 48 9.71 -15.84 4.32
N ASN A 49 10.91 -15.48 3.88
CA ASN A 49 11.78 -16.37 3.14
C ASN A 49 12.99 -16.78 4.00
N PRO A 50 13.48 -18.03 3.85
CA PRO A 50 14.58 -18.56 4.65
C PRO A 50 15.93 -17.89 4.36
N GLU A 51 16.17 -17.42 3.14
CA GLU A 51 17.40 -16.71 2.77
C GLU A 51 17.55 -15.38 3.53
N ASP A 52 16.47 -14.61 3.64
CA ASP A 52 16.43 -13.37 4.40
C ASP A 52 16.57 -13.65 5.90
N ALA A 53 15.86 -14.65 6.40
CA ALA A 53 15.96 -15.07 7.79
C ALA A 53 17.40 -15.44 8.18
N LYS A 54 18.10 -16.16 7.30
CA LYS A 54 19.51 -16.53 7.49
C LYS A 54 20.43 -15.31 7.40
N ALA A 55 20.22 -14.43 6.41
CA ALA A 55 21.03 -13.23 6.20
C ALA A 55 20.95 -12.26 7.39
N TYR A 56 19.78 -12.14 8.02
CA TYR A 56 19.52 -11.21 9.12
C TYR A 56 19.49 -11.88 10.52
N GLY A 57 19.85 -13.16 10.61
CA GLY A 57 20.00 -13.88 11.87
C GLY A 57 18.69 -14.03 12.66
N ALA A 58 17.56 -14.22 11.97
CA ALA A 58 16.27 -14.54 12.57
C ALA A 58 16.30 -15.96 13.15
N LYS A 59 15.97 -16.10 14.45
CA LYS A 59 15.99 -17.38 15.16
C LYS A 59 14.72 -18.20 15.00
N ASP A 60 13.60 -17.54 14.73
CA ASP A 60 12.31 -18.20 14.52
C ASP A 60 11.65 -17.58 13.28
N PRO A 61 11.49 -18.33 12.17
CA PRO A 61 10.81 -17.86 10.97
C PRO A 61 9.28 -17.80 11.15
N LYS A 62 8.75 -18.13 12.34
CA LYS A 62 7.32 -18.04 12.61
C LYS A 62 6.82 -16.61 12.49
N GLY A 63 5.66 -16.48 11.84
CA GLY A 63 5.02 -15.20 11.54
C GLY A 63 4.90 -14.30 12.77
N ASN A 64 5.16 -13.02 12.57
CA ASN A 64 5.01 -11.99 13.59
C ASN A 64 3.68 -11.25 13.41
N GLU A 65 2.95 -11.04 14.49
CA GLU A 65 1.63 -10.42 14.46
C GLU A 65 1.64 -8.99 13.90
N ASP A 66 2.67 -8.19 14.20
CA ASP A 66 2.80 -6.83 13.66
C ASP A 66 3.02 -6.85 12.14
N VAL A 67 3.83 -7.78 11.65
CA VAL A 67 4.06 -7.98 10.22
C VAL A 67 2.76 -8.40 9.52
N GLU A 68 2.03 -9.37 10.08
CA GLU A 68 0.76 -9.83 9.52
C GLU A 68 -0.34 -8.76 9.63
N ARG A 69 -0.30 -7.88 10.63
CA ARG A 69 -1.22 -6.74 10.73
C ARG A 69 -1.01 -5.76 9.58
N VAL A 70 0.23 -5.36 9.32
CA VAL A 70 0.52 -4.43 8.21
C VAL A 70 0.27 -5.08 6.87
N ARG A 71 0.59 -6.38 6.72
CA ARG A 71 0.29 -7.15 5.50
C ARG A 71 -1.22 -7.18 5.21
N ARG A 72 -2.06 -7.44 6.22
CA ARG A 72 -3.53 -7.41 6.07
C ARG A 72 -4.07 -6.03 5.75
N ALA A 73 -3.51 -4.98 6.36
CA ALA A 73 -3.89 -3.61 6.02
C ALA A 73 -3.52 -3.27 4.57
N HIS A 74 -2.35 -3.68 4.08
CA HIS A 74 -1.97 -3.49 2.68
C HIS A 74 -2.87 -4.29 1.74
N GLN A 75 -3.22 -5.52 2.11
CA GLN A 75 -4.16 -6.33 1.33
C GLN A 75 -5.56 -5.69 1.28
N ASN A 76 -6.05 -5.16 2.40
CA ASN A 76 -7.31 -4.42 2.44
C ASN A 76 -7.28 -3.19 1.50
N ASP A 77 -6.15 -2.50 1.41
CA ASP A 77 -5.97 -1.38 0.49
C ASP A 77 -6.07 -1.82 -0.96
N LEU A 78 -5.41 -2.91 -1.34
CA LEU A 78 -5.45 -3.45 -2.70
C LEU A 78 -6.85 -3.97 -3.09
N GLU A 79 -7.63 -4.44 -2.11
CA GLU A 79 -9.00 -4.92 -2.35
C GLU A 79 -10.03 -3.79 -2.46
N ASN A 80 -9.78 -2.61 -1.85
CA ASN A 80 -10.79 -1.55 -1.69
C ASN A 80 -10.45 -0.20 -2.33
N ILE A 81 -9.21 0.03 -2.76
CA ILE A 81 -8.79 1.27 -3.42
C ILE A 81 -8.64 0.99 -4.92
N PRO A 82 -9.64 1.37 -5.75
CA PRO A 82 -9.61 1.21 -7.20
C PRO A 82 -8.77 2.28 -7.92
#